data_AF-A0ABD0YAK5-F1
#
_entry.id   AF-A0ABD0YAK5-F1
#
_cell.length_a   1.000
_cell.length_b   1.000
_cell.length_c   1.000
_cell.angle_alpha   90.00
_cell.angle_beta   90.00
_cell.angle_gamma   90.00
#
_symmetry.space_group_name_H-M   'P 1'
#
loop_
_entity.id
_entity.type
_entity.pdbx_description
1 polymer ?
#
loop_
_entity_poly.entity_id
_entity_poly.type
_entity_poly.pdbx_seq_one_letter_code
_entity_poly.pdbx_strand_id
1 'polypeptide(L)'
;ADNECNIEDKRLWIGNLDPRVTERHIIRFCFVNYWYRLLKLLQKFGAIEKFDLLFHKTGPLAGQPRGYAFVTYVHRQDAQTMMDAVDGTLFGTKNVAVRWAHTMNKVMQQIPILYRLNLKMYSLLL
;
A
#
# COMPACT_ATOMS: atom_id res chain seq x y z
N ALA A 1 7.51 -27.06 17.69
CA ALA A 1 8.31 -25.83 17.51
C ALA A 1 8.07 -25.39 16.08
N ASP A 2 6.91 -24.78 15.86
CA ASP A 2 6.24 -24.89 14.56
C ASP A 2 6.04 -23.50 13.98
N ASN A 3 7.01 -23.11 13.16
CA ASN A 3 6.87 -22.30 11.93
C ASN A 3 5.73 -21.28 11.92
N GLU A 4 5.85 -20.21 12.71
CA GLU A 4 5.15 -18.97 12.41
C GLU A 4 5.81 -18.37 11.16
N CYS A 5 5.31 -18.74 9.98
CA CYS A 5 5.85 -18.29 8.69
C CYS A 5 5.70 -16.77 8.61
N ASN A 6 6.77 -16.06 8.96
CA ASN A 6 6.80 -14.62 9.14
C ASN A 6 6.20 -13.92 7.90
N ILE A 7 5.04 -13.28 8.06
CA ILE A 7 4.33 -12.60 6.97
C ILE A 7 5.20 -11.51 6.34
N GLU A 8 6.11 -10.93 7.12
CA GLU A 8 7.06 -9.90 6.67
C GLU A 8 8.01 -10.41 5.58
N ASP A 9 8.26 -11.71 5.56
CA ASP A 9 9.14 -12.36 4.59
C ASP A 9 8.44 -12.70 3.27
N LYS A 10 7.14 -12.47 3.18
CA LYS A 10 6.29 -12.79 2.02
C LYS A 10 5.52 -11.58 1.49
N ARG A 11 5.61 -10.45 2.19
CA ARG A 11 4.84 -9.24 1.90
C ARG A 11 5.73 -8.16 1.28
N LEU A 12 5.23 -7.55 0.23
CA LEU A 12 5.91 -6.54 -0.55
C LEU A 12 5.08 -5.27 -0.64
N TRP A 13 5.78 -4.14 -0.55
CA TRP A 13 5.26 -2.82 -0.85
C TRP A 13 5.60 -2.48 -2.29
N ILE A 14 4.60 -2.00 -3.02
CA ILE A 14 4.71 -1.59 -4.42
C ILE A 14 4.31 -0.13 -4.49
N GLY A 15 5.25 0.76 -4.74
CA GLY A 15 5.04 2.19 -4.72
C GLY A 15 5.54 2.94 -5.94
N ASN A 16 5.53 4.27 -5.81
CA ASN A 16 5.72 5.20 -6.92
C ASN A 16 4.74 4.96 -8.09
N LEU A 17 3.55 4.45 -7.78
CA LEU A 17 2.53 4.19 -8.79
C LEU A 17 2.01 5.52 -9.33
N ASP A 18 1.71 5.53 -10.63
CA ASP A 18 1.38 6.75 -11.35
C ASP A 18 0.13 7.45 -10.75
N PRO A 19 0.27 8.68 -10.25
CA PRO A 19 -0.84 9.39 -9.65
C PRO A 19 -1.83 9.92 -10.68
N ARG A 20 -1.58 9.84 -11.99
CA ARG A 20 -2.61 10.11 -13.01
C ARG A 20 -3.82 9.17 -12.87
N VAL A 21 -3.61 8.01 -12.25
CA VAL A 21 -4.66 7.06 -11.85
C VAL A 21 -5.49 7.63 -10.66
N THR A 22 -4.97 8.59 -9.91
CA THR A 22 -5.60 9.24 -8.74
C THR A 22 -6.44 10.49 -9.08
N GLU A 23 -6.29 11.05 -10.27
CA GLU A 23 -6.79 12.39 -10.59
C GLU A 23 -8.31 12.43 -10.73
N ARG A 24 -8.96 13.34 -9.99
CA ARG A 24 -10.38 13.21 -9.59
C ARG A 24 -11.42 13.30 -10.71
N HIS A 25 -11.01 13.71 -11.90
CA HIS A 25 -11.90 13.99 -13.02
C HIS A 25 -11.84 12.96 -14.18
N ILE A 26 -10.96 11.96 -14.15
CA ILE A 26 -10.85 10.94 -15.23
C ILE A 26 -11.41 9.56 -14.74
N ILE A 27 -12.29 9.60 -13.75
CA ILE A 27 -12.46 8.56 -12.75
C ILE A 27 -13.49 7.50 -13.10
N ARG A 28 -12.98 6.30 -13.36
CA ARG A 28 -13.26 5.04 -12.65
C ARG A 28 -12.76 3.91 -13.52
N PHE A 29 -12.98 4.02 -14.82
CA PHE A 29 -12.53 3.06 -15.81
C PHE A 29 -11.00 3.00 -15.87
N CYS A 30 -10.29 4.12 -16.01
CA CYS A 30 -8.83 4.13 -16.07
C CYS A 30 -8.19 3.59 -14.77
N PHE A 31 -8.76 3.97 -13.62
CA PHE A 31 -8.37 3.45 -12.31
C PHE A 31 -8.51 1.93 -12.24
N VAL A 32 -9.70 1.39 -12.52
CA VAL A 32 -9.95 -0.06 -12.48
C VAL A 32 -9.05 -0.81 -13.44
N ASN A 33 -8.85 -0.30 -14.66
CA ASN A 33 -7.98 -0.93 -15.65
C ASN A 33 -6.51 -0.95 -15.24
N TYR A 34 -5.99 0.14 -14.67
CA TYR A 34 -4.61 0.21 -14.19
C TYR A 34 -4.36 -0.82 -13.09
N TRP A 35 -5.27 -0.91 -12.11
CA TRP A 35 -5.14 -1.88 -11.02
C TRP A 35 -5.31 -3.31 -11.47
N TYR A 36 -6.24 -3.57 -12.38
CA TYR A 36 -6.40 -4.88 -12.97
C TYR A 36 -5.13 -5.33 -13.69
N ARG A 37 -4.51 -4.44 -14.48
CA ARG A 37 -3.23 -4.72 -15.16
C ARG A 37 -2.10 -4.99 -14.17
N LEU A 38 -2.02 -4.22 -13.09
CA LEU A 38 -1.02 -4.42 -12.04
C LEU A 38 -1.23 -5.79 -11.38
N LEU A 39 -2.44 -6.08 -10.92
CA LEU A 39 -2.77 -7.37 -10.30
C LEU A 39 -2.46 -8.54 -11.24
N LYS A 40 -2.81 -8.42 -12.52
CA LYS A 40 -2.52 -9.45 -13.54
C LYS A 40 -1.04 -9.64 -13.79
N LEU A 41 -0.24 -8.57 -13.73
CA LEU A 41 1.22 -8.67 -13.81
C LEU A 41 1.77 -9.44 -12.60
N LEU A 42 1.33 -9.10 -11.40
CA LEU A 42 1.78 -9.74 -10.15
C LEU A 42 1.42 -11.24 -10.10
N GLN A 43 0.21 -11.60 -10.58
CA GLN A 43 -0.23 -13.00 -10.65
C GLN A 43 0.66 -13.90 -11.51
N LYS A 44 1.50 -13.34 -12.41
CA LYS A 44 2.41 -14.15 -13.23
C LYS A 44 3.57 -14.74 -12.43
N PHE A 45 3.91 -14.14 -11.28
CA PHE A 45 5.06 -14.55 -10.49
C PHE A 45 4.74 -15.60 -9.43
N GLY A 46 3.46 -15.76 -9.08
CA GLY A 46 3.06 -16.75 -8.09
C GLY A 46 1.65 -16.54 -7.56
N ALA A 47 1.27 -17.42 -6.63
CA ALA A 47 -0.04 -17.35 -5.97
C ALA A 47 -0.07 -16.20 -4.96
N ILE A 48 -1.00 -15.26 -5.16
CA ILE A 48 -1.19 -14.13 -4.25
C ILE A 48 -2.16 -14.55 -3.14
N GLU A 49 -1.70 -14.43 -1.89
CA GLU A 49 -2.51 -14.62 -0.69
C GLU A 49 -3.36 -13.39 -0.41
N LYS A 50 -2.77 -12.19 -0.55
CA LYS A 50 -3.46 -10.92 -0.27
C LYS A 50 -2.96 -9.79 -1.16
N PHE A 51 -3.87 -8.91 -1.58
CA PHE A 51 -3.56 -7.67 -2.30
C PHE A 51 -4.36 -6.51 -1.71
N ASP A 52 -3.65 -5.49 -1.21
CA ASP A 52 -4.26 -4.33 -0.55
C ASP A 52 -3.88 -3.03 -1.28
N LEU A 53 -4.88 -2.25 -1.68
CA LEU A 53 -4.72 -0.87 -2.14
C LEU A 53 -4.94 0.08 -0.97
N LEU A 54 -4.04 1.06 -0.78
CA LEU A 54 -4.23 2.07 0.26
C LEU A 54 -4.84 3.34 -0.29
N PHE A 55 -5.76 3.90 0.49
CA PHE A 55 -6.47 5.14 0.21
C PHE A 55 -6.27 6.10 1.38
N HIS A 56 -6.33 7.40 1.07
CA HIS A 56 -6.40 8.42 2.10
C HIS A 56 -7.73 8.29 2.84
N LYS A 57 -7.67 8.16 4.18
CA LYS A 57 -8.87 8.03 5.02
C LYS A 57 -9.55 9.38 5.30
N THR A 58 -8.78 10.46 5.35
CA THR A 58 -9.22 11.79 5.78
C THR A 58 -8.51 12.89 4.99
N GLY A 59 -9.00 14.12 5.12
CA GLY A 59 -8.42 15.31 4.49
C GLY A 59 -8.88 15.54 3.04
N PRO A 60 -8.31 16.55 2.35
CA PRO A 60 -8.72 16.94 1.00
C PRO A 60 -8.60 15.81 -0.03
N LEU A 61 -7.70 14.86 0.20
CA LEU A 61 -7.45 13.70 -0.67
C LEU A 61 -8.23 12.45 -0.25
N ALA A 62 -9.11 12.53 0.75
CA ALA A 62 -9.88 11.38 1.24
C ALA A 62 -10.57 10.63 0.09
N GLY A 63 -10.49 9.29 0.13
CA GLY A 63 -10.99 8.40 -0.91
C GLY A 63 -10.09 8.27 -2.14
N GLN A 64 -9.03 9.08 -2.29
CA GLN A 64 -8.06 8.90 -3.36
C GLN A 64 -7.02 7.83 -2.99
N PRO A 65 -6.59 7.00 -3.96
CA PRO A 65 -5.50 6.04 -3.77
C PRO A 65 -4.22 6.77 -3.36
N ARG A 66 -3.39 6.10 -2.56
CA ARG A 66 -2.19 6.68 -1.95
C ARG A 66 -0.92 6.54 -2.81
N GLY A 67 -1.06 5.99 -4.01
CA GLY A 67 0.05 5.77 -4.94
C GLY A 67 0.92 4.55 -4.62
N TYR A 68 0.43 3.65 -3.76
CA TYR A 68 1.09 2.39 -3.47
C TYR A 68 0.10 1.29 -3.08
N ALA A 69 0.57 0.05 -3.18
CA ALA A 69 -0.15 -1.18 -2.88
C ALA A 69 0.72 -2.11 -2.04
N PHE A 70 0.09 -3.09 -1.40
CA PHE A 70 0.78 -4.23 -0.80
C PHE A 70 0.33 -5.52 -1.45
N VAL A 71 1.27 -6.45 -1.61
CA VAL A 71 0.98 -7.81 -2.04
C VAL A 71 1.65 -8.79 -1.09
N THR A 72 0.93 -9.84 -0.70
CA THR A 72 1.47 -10.97 0.06
C THR A 72 1.36 -12.21 -0.81
N TYR A 73 2.47 -12.90 -1.03
CA TYR A 73 2.50 -14.18 -1.73
C TYR A 73 2.36 -15.35 -0.78
N VAL A 74 1.88 -16.48 -1.28
CA VAL A 74 1.87 -17.75 -0.55
C VAL A 74 3.30 -18.21 -0.26
N HIS A 75 4.20 -18.04 -1.22
CA HIS A 75 5.61 -18.44 -1.11
C HIS A 75 6.56 -17.24 -1.14
N ARG A 76 7.60 -17.27 -0.29
CA ARG A 76 8.66 -16.24 -0.25
C ARG A 76 9.43 -16.15 -1.56
N GLN A 77 9.66 -17.28 -2.23
CA GLN A 77 10.42 -17.32 -3.49
C GLN A 77 9.70 -16.53 -4.60
N ASP A 78 8.37 -16.64 -4.67
CA ASP A 78 7.54 -15.86 -5.60
C ASP A 78 7.65 -14.36 -5.33
N ALA A 79 7.66 -13.98 -4.04
CA ALA A 79 7.85 -12.59 -3.62
C ALA A 79 9.23 -12.06 -4.06
N GLN A 80 10.31 -12.79 -3.79
CA GLN A 80 11.66 -12.39 -4.19
C GLN A 80 11.77 -12.25 -5.71
N THR A 81 11.29 -13.26 -6.46
CA THR A 81 11.32 -13.25 -7.93
C THR A 81 10.54 -12.08 -8.50
N MET A 82 9.38 -11.76 -7.92
CA MET A 82 8.60 -10.60 -8.35
C MET A 82 9.33 -9.28 -8.04
N MET A 83 9.91 -9.15 -6.84
CA MET A 83 10.67 -7.95 -6.48
C MET A 83 11.78 -7.69 -7.51
N ASP A 84 12.60 -8.70 -7.79
CA ASP A 84 13.75 -8.57 -8.70
C ASP A 84 13.32 -8.25 -10.14
N ALA A 85 12.15 -8.73 -10.55
CA ALA A 85 11.63 -8.52 -11.91
C ALA A 85 10.87 -7.19 -12.09
N VAL A 86 10.21 -6.69 -11.04
CA VAL A 86 9.29 -5.53 -11.14
C VAL A 86 9.91 -4.25 -10.62
N ASP A 87 10.86 -4.31 -9.68
CA ASP A 87 11.54 -3.11 -9.17
C ASP A 87 12.28 -2.37 -10.29
N GLY A 88 12.03 -1.06 -10.39
CA GLY A 88 12.61 -0.21 -11.44
C GLY A 88 11.94 -0.32 -12.80
N THR A 89 10.97 -1.21 -13.00
CA THR A 89 10.26 -1.33 -14.29
C THR A 89 9.26 -0.20 -14.53
N LEU A 90 9.13 0.22 -15.78
CA LEU A 90 8.18 1.25 -16.17
C LEU A 90 6.75 0.68 -16.19
N PHE A 91 5.85 1.26 -15.39
CA PHE A 91 4.44 0.91 -15.38
C PHE A 91 3.58 2.19 -15.48
N GLY A 92 2.90 2.36 -16.61
CA GLY A 92 2.27 3.64 -16.93
C GLY A 92 3.33 4.65 -17.32
N THR A 93 3.48 5.72 -16.54
CA THR A 93 4.49 6.77 -16.82
C THR A 93 5.60 6.87 -15.78
N LYS A 94 5.62 5.98 -14.79
CA LYS A 94 6.61 5.97 -13.71
C LYS A 94 7.24 4.60 -13.54
N ASN A 95 8.48 4.59 -13.07
CA ASN A 95 9.12 3.36 -12.65
C ASN A 95 8.57 2.93 -11.29
N VAL A 96 8.11 1.69 -11.21
CA VAL A 96 7.58 1.10 -9.99
C VAL A 96 8.74 0.84 -9.03
N ALA A 97 8.51 1.09 -7.75
CA ALA A 97 9.44 0.72 -6.69
C ALA A 97 8.87 -0.46 -5.91
N VAL A 98 9.65 -1.52 -5.72
CA VAL A 98 9.25 -2.69 -4.93
C VAL A 98 10.20 -2.90 -3.75
N ARG A 99 9.66 -3.03 -2.55
CA ARG A 99 10.44 -3.20 -1.31
C ARG A 99 9.76 -4.21 -0.38
N TRP A 100 10.53 -4.81 0.52
CA TRP A 100 9.97 -5.65 1.58
C TRP A 100 9.07 -4.80 2.48
N ALA A 101 7.88 -5.32 2.74
CA ALA A 101 6.92 -4.64 3.60
C ALA A 101 7.04 -5.20 5.01
N HIS A 102 7.71 -4.44 5.87
CA HIS A 102 7.65 -4.69 7.29
C HIS A 102 6.24 -4.37 7.78
N THR A 103 5.62 -5.31 8.49
CA THR A 103 4.37 -5.02 9.16
C THR A 103 4.74 -4.07 10.29
N MET A 104 4.42 -2.79 10.13
CA MET A 104 4.26 -1.93 11.30
C MET A 104 3.23 -2.65 12.18
N ASN A 105 3.72 -3.35 13.20
CA ASN A 105 2.90 -4.04 14.18
C ASN A 105 1.72 -3.12 14.53
N LYS A 106 0.52 -3.70 14.72
CA LYS A 106 -0.71 -2.99 15.11
C LYS A 106 -0.54 -2.05 16.33
N VAL A 107 0.61 -2.06 16.99
CA VAL A 107 1.06 -1.14 18.05
C VAL A 107 0.97 0.35 17.65
N MET A 108 0.96 0.73 16.36
CA MET A 108 0.71 2.13 15.96
C MET A 108 -0.77 2.49 15.69
N GLN A 109 -1.73 1.58 15.92
CA GLN A 109 -3.17 1.92 15.90
C GLN A 109 -3.80 2.07 17.30
N GLN A 110 -3.03 1.91 18.36
CA GLN A 110 -3.34 2.48 19.66
C GLN A 110 -2.34 3.60 19.95
N ILE A 111 -2.62 4.81 19.49
CA ILE A 111 -2.16 5.95 20.27
C ILE A 111 -3.16 6.07 21.42
N PRO A 112 -2.78 5.75 22.68
CA PRO A 112 -3.63 6.02 23.83
C PRO A 112 -3.86 7.53 23.90
N ILE A 113 -5.12 7.95 23.86
CA ILE A 113 -5.83 9.09 24.50
C ILE A 113 -5.07 10.40 24.88
N LEU A 114 -3.80 10.60 24.56
CA LEU A 114 -2.99 11.74 25.00
C LEU A 114 -3.18 12.99 24.12
N TYR A 115 -3.96 12.88 23.04
CA TYR A 115 -4.56 14.05 22.38
C TYR A 115 -5.87 14.51 23.05
N ARG A 116 -6.30 13.86 24.15
CA ARG A 116 -7.41 14.31 25.02
C ARG A 116 -6.98 15.38 26.02
N LEU A 117 -5.90 16.10 25.75
CA LEU A 117 -5.46 17.27 26.50
C LEU A 117 -4.99 18.35 25.52
N ASN A 118 -5.93 19.06 24.89
CA ASN A 118 -5.91 20.53 24.83
C ASN A 118 -7.14 21.14 24.16
N LEU A 119 -8.34 20.81 24.65
CA LEU A 119 -9.53 21.65 24.46
C LEU A 119 -9.80 22.58 25.66
N LYS A 120 -8.99 22.50 26.74
CA LYS A 120 -9.04 23.45 27.86
C LYS A 120 -8.10 24.65 27.71
N MET A 121 -7.22 24.68 26.70
CA MET A 121 -6.31 25.82 26.48
C MET A 121 -6.87 26.91 25.56
N TYR A 122 -7.98 26.64 24.85
CA TYR A 122 -8.63 27.64 23.99
C TYR A 122 -9.70 28.49 24.69
N SER A 123 -9.91 28.32 26.01
CA SER A 123 -10.74 29.23 26.81
C SER A 123 -9.93 30.22 27.66
N LEU A 124 -8.64 30.38 27.38
CA LEU A 124 -7.75 31.36 28.02
C LEU A 124 -7.19 32.39 27.01
N LEU A 125 -7.83 32.49 25.84
CA LEU A 125 -7.52 33.45 24.78
C LEU A 125 -8.77 34.19 24.25
N LEU A 126 -9.79 34.32 25.11
CA LEU A 126 -10.86 35.33 25.05
C LEU A 126 -11.12 35.85 26.47
#